data_AF-A0A952XVZ2-F1
#
_entry.id   AF-A0A952XVZ2-F1
#
_cell.length_a   1.000
_cell.length_b   1.000
_cell.length_c   1.000
_cell.angle_alpha   90.00
_cell.angle_beta   90.00
_cell.angle_gamma   90.00
#
_symmetry.space_group_name_H-M   'P 1'
#
loop_
_entity.id
_entity.type
_entity.pdbx_description
1 polymer ?
#
loop_
_entity_poly.entity_id
_entity_poly.type
_entity_poly.pdbx_seq_one_letter_code
_entity_poly.pdbx_strand_id
1 'polypeptide(L)' 'MPQYVSSSHKRTDSLDYLQSMLREMREIAEAERYDMLAYLIEMAYVEASDIIRGERPMRVRPSAPATTRSQQKRNSAS' A
#
# COMPACT_ATOMS: atom_id res chain seq x y z
N MET A 1 25.56 -25.95 3.49
CA MET A 1 24.41 -25.70 2.58
C MET A 1 23.72 -24.43 3.04
N PRO A 2 23.88 -23.27 2.37
CA PRO A 2 23.07 -22.09 2.67
C PRO A 2 21.64 -22.39 2.23
N GLN A 3 20.71 -22.38 3.17
CA GLN A 3 19.30 -22.57 2.87
C GLN A 3 18.80 -21.37 2.06
N TYR A 4 18.09 -21.66 0.98
CA TYR A 4 17.39 -20.68 0.15
C TYR A 4 16.30 -20.04 1.01
N VAL A 5 16.62 -18.94 1.70
CA VAL A 5 15.64 -18.12 2.41
C VAL A 5 14.72 -17.54 1.34
N SER A 6 13.60 -18.23 1.13
CA SER A 6 12.58 -17.85 0.16
C SER A 6 12.14 -16.42 0.48
N SER A 7 12.30 -15.51 -0.48
CA SER A 7 12.05 -14.06 -0.37
C SER A 7 10.67 -13.71 0.21
N SER A 8 9.72 -14.65 0.14
CA SER A 8 8.39 -14.51 0.74
C SER A 8 8.40 -14.46 2.27
N HIS A 9 9.28 -15.19 2.96
CA HIS A 9 9.32 -15.19 4.44
C HIS A 9 9.73 -13.82 4.98
N LYS A 10 10.78 -13.23 4.39
CA LYS A 10 11.22 -11.87 4.74
C LYS A 10 10.12 -10.83 4.52
N ARG A 11 9.27 -11.03 3.52
CA ARG A 11 8.16 -10.13 3.21
C ARG A 11 7.05 -10.23 4.27
N THR A 12 6.73 -11.44 4.73
CA THR A 12 5.79 -11.64 5.84
C THR A 12 6.34 -11.06 7.14
N ASP A 13 7.60 -11.34 7.47
CA ASP A 13 8.26 -10.79 8.66
C ASP A 13 8.25 -9.25 8.67
N SER A 14 8.46 -8.63 7.49
CA SER A 14 8.42 -7.17 7.34
C SER A 14 7.00 -6.62 7.51
N LEU A 15 5.97 -7.35 7.08
CA LEU A 15 4.57 -6.95 7.23
C LEU A 15 4.08 -7.10 8.68
N ASP A 16 4.49 -8.16 9.37
CA ASP A 16 4.17 -8.36 10.80
C ASP A 16 4.81 -7.27 11.66
N TYR A 17 6.05 -6.87 11.32
CA TYR A 17 6.71 -5.73 11.95
C TYR A 17 5.96 -4.41 11.68
N LEU A 18 5.61 -4.13 10.42
CA LEU A 18 4.82 -2.95 10.05
C LEU A 18 3.48 -2.90 10.78
N GLN A 19 2.78 -4.04 10.86
CA GLN A 19 1.50 -4.15 11.55
C GLN A 19 1.65 -3.80 13.04
N SER A 20 2.74 -4.23 13.67
CA SER A 20 3.05 -3.89 15.08
C SER A 20 3.31 -2.40 15.25
N MET A 21 4.13 -1.78 14.39
CA MET A 21 4.38 -0.34 14.44
C MET A 21 3.12 0.50 14.23
N LEU A 22 2.26 0.10 13.29
CA LEU A 22 1.00 0.80 13.01
C LEU A 22 0.07 0.79 14.23
N ARG A 23 0.04 -0.31 14.98
CA ARG A 23 -0.72 -0.40 16.23
C ARG A 23 -0.23 0.61 17.27
N GLU A 24 1.08 0.64 17.53
CA GLU A 24 1.68 1.58 18.48
C GLU A 24 1.43 3.04 18.07
N MET A 25 1.59 3.36 16.78
CA MET A 25 1.34 4.71 16.27
C MET A 25 -0.12 5.14 16.40
N ARG A 26 -1.07 4.20 16.24
CA ARG A 26 -2.49 4.50 16.45
C ARG A 26 -2.78 4.80 17.91
N GLU A 27 -2.24 4.02 18.84
CA GLU A 27 -2.43 4.25 20.28
C GLU A 27 -1.93 5.66 20.68
N ILE A 28 -0.79 6.08 20.13
CA ILE A 28 -0.27 7.45 20.32
C ILE A 28 -1.21 8.50 19.71
N ALA A 29 -1.65 8.30 18.47
CA ALA A 29 -2.52 9.25 17.79
C ALA A 29 -3.90 9.40 18.48
N GLU A 30 -4.44 8.31 19.02
CA GLU A 30 -5.68 8.31 19.81
C GLU A 30 -5.48 9.03 21.15
N ALA A 31 -4.38 8.77 21.85
CA ALA A 31 -4.06 9.44 23.11
C ALA A 31 -3.96 10.97 22.95
N GLU A 32 -3.37 11.43 21.84
CA GLU A 32 -3.21 12.84 21.50
C GLU A 32 -4.44 13.45 20.77
N ARG A 33 -5.52 12.68 20.58
CA ARG A 33 -6.78 13.10 19.94
C ARG A 33 -6.62 13.59 18.49
N TYR A 34 -5.69 13.01 17.75
CA TYR A 34 -5.54 13.26 16.32
C TYR A 34 -6.46 12.34 15.50
N ASP A 35 -7.77 12.60 15.52
CA ASP A 35 -8.79 11.70 14.97
C ASP A 35 -8.55 11.30 13.49
N MET A 36 -8.23 12.27 12.64
CA MET A 36 -7.93 12.00 11.21
C MET A 36 -6.64 11.21 11.03
N LEU A 37 -5.64 11.40 11.89
CA LEU A 37 -4.37 10.68 11.82
C LEU A 37 -4.56 9.24 12.31
N ALA A 38 -5.27 9.05 13.43
CA ALA A 38 -5.63 7.73 13.95
C ALA A 38 -6.42 6.93 12.90
N TYR A 39 -7.38 7.57 12.21
CA TYR A 39 -8.12 6.95 11.11
C TYR A 39 -7.20 6.48 9.97
N LEU A 40 -6.27 7.32 9.50
CA LEU A 40 -5.35 6.93 8.42
C LEU A 40 -4.41 5.79 8.82
N ILE A 41 -3.95 5.79 10.07
CA ILE A 41 -3.11 4.71 10.61
C ILE A 41 -3.91 3.41 10.73
N GLU A 42 -5.15 3.46 11.22
CA GLU A 42 -6.04 2.29 11.30
C GLU A 42 -6.31 1.72 9.90
N MET A 43 -6.57 2.56 8.90
CA MET A 43 -6.76 2.10 7.52
C MET A 43 -5.49 1.44 6.94
N ALA A 44 -4.31 1.95 7.28
CA ALA A 44 -3.05 1.31 6.92
C ALA A 44 -2.83 -0.03 7.64
N TYR A 45 -3.25 -0.15 8.91
CA TYR A 45 -3.21 -1.39 9.68
C TYR A 45 -4.11 -2.47 9.06
N VAL A 46 -5.33 -2.11 8.66
CA VAL A 46 -6.27 -3.00 7.96
C VAL A 46 -5.66 -3.49 6.65
N GLU A 47 -5.15 -2.59 5.81
CA GLU A 47 -4.50 -2.96 4.54
C GLU A 47 -3.30 -3.91 4.74
N ALA A 48 -2.45 -3.66 5.74
CA ALA A 48 -1.34 -4.55 6.06
C ALA A 48 -1.83 -5.95 6.45
N SER A 49 -2.90 -6.03 7.24
CA SER A 49 -3.53 -7.27 7.67
C SER A 49 -4.12 -8.05 6.49
N ASP A 50 -4.74 -7.34 5.54
CA ASP A 50 -5.31 -7.93 4.32
C ASP A 50 -4.19 -8.49 3.43
N ILE A 51 -3.07 -7.78 3.28
CA ILE A 51 -1.90 -8.27 2.53
C ILE A 51 -1.31 -9.53 3.19
N ILE A 52 -1.23 -9.60 4.52
CA ILE A 52 -0.75 -10.79 5.26
C ILE A 52 -1.67 -11.99 5.02
N ARG A 53 -3.00 -11.77 5.01
CA ARG A 53 -4.00 -12.81 4.69
C ARG A 53 -4.00 -13.24 3.22
N GLY A 54 -3.25 -12.55 2.36
CA GLY A 54 -3.27 -12.77 0.92
C GLY A 54 -4.50 -12.19 0.23
N GLU A 55 -5.25 -11.33 0.92
CA GLU A 55 -6.32 -10.54 0.35
C GLU A 55 -5.72 -9.44 -0.55
N ARG A 56 -6.41 -9.13 -1.65
CA ARG A 56 -5.85 -8.28 -2.70
C ARG A 56 -5.71 -6.84 -2.17
N PRO A 57 -4.54 -6.19 -2.30
CA PRO A 57 -4.33 -4.84 -1.79
C PRO A 57 -5.37 -3.86 -2.35
N MET A 58 -5.88 -2.92 -1.55
CA MET A 58 -6.61 -1.77 -2.08
C MET A 58 -5.64 -0.95 -2.92
N ARG A 59 -5.68 -1.19 -4.23
CA ARG A 59 -4.96 -0.37 -5.20
C ARG A 59 -5.58 1.03 -5.18
N VAL A 60 -4.96 1.95 -4.46
CA VAL A 60 -5.15 3.39 -4.64
C VAL A 60 -4.65 3.70 -6.05
N ARG A 61 -5.52 3.55 -7.05
CA ARG A 61 -5.19 3.92 -8.41
C ARG A 61 -4.95 5.42 -8.41
N PRO A 62 -3.76 5.92 -8.78
CA PRO A 62 -3.67 7.32 -9.16
C PRO A 62 -4.61 7.49 -10.35
N SER A 63 -5.61 8.36 -10.21
CA SER A 63 -6.41 8.79 -11.35
C SER A 63 -5.47 9.49 -12.32
N ALA A 64 -4.91 8.73 -13.26
CA ALA A 64 -4.12 9.31 -14.33
C ALA A 64 -5.01 10.33 -15.06
N PRO A 65 -4.58 11.59 -15.24
CA PRO A 65 -5.32 12.52 -16.05
C PRO A 65 -5.40 11.95 -17.47
N ALA A 66 -6.60 11.96 -18.04
CA ALA A 66 -6.87 11.53 -19.40
C ALA A 66 -6.16 12.48 -20.39
N THR A 67 -4.86 12.29 -20.59
CA THR A 67 -4.08 13.05 -21.57
C THR A 67 -4.19 12.38 -22.93
N THR A 68 -5.07 12.98 -23.75
CA THR A 68 -4.93 13.19 -25.20
C THR A 68 -5.03 11.98 -26.12
N ARG A 69 -6.28 11.60 -26.39
CA ARG A 69 -6.69 10.93 -27.63
C ARG A 69 -6.87 11.96 -28.74
N SER A 70 -5.81 12.45 -29.40
CA SER A 70 -5.86 13.10 -30.75
C SER A 70 -4.55 13.77 -31.20
N GLN A 71 -3.55 12.98 -31.59
CA GLN A 71 -2.47 13.34 -32.53
C GLN A 71 -1.82 11.98 -32.84
N GLN A 72 -1.93 11.38 -34.02
CA GLN A 72 -1.21 11.79 -35.21
C GLN A 72 -1.72 10.91 -36.37
N LYS A 73 -2.96 11.15 -36.81
CA LYS A 73 -3.45 10.76 -38.15
C LYS A 73 -2.81 11.68 -39.20
N ARG A 74 -1.48 11.83 -39.16
CA ARG A 74 -0.65 12.69 -40.03
C ARG A 74 0.45 11.93 -40.78
N ASN A 75 0.56 10.61 -40.61
CA ASN A 75 1.63 9.81 -41.22
C ASN A 75 1.10 8.88 -42.34
N SER A 76 0.10 9.30 -43.12
CA SER A 76 -0.47 8.44 -44.16
C SER A 76 -0.81 9.14 -45.49
N ALA A 77 -0.13 10.24 -45.84
CA ALA A 77 -0.16 10.78 -47.21
C ALA A 77 0.93 11.86 -47.43
N SER A 78 2.09 11.47 -47.96
CA SER A 78 2.85 12.12 -49.05
C SER A 78 4.19 11.44 -49.20
#